data_AF-S8EAX4-F1
#
_entry.id   AF-S8EAX4-F1
#
_cell.length_a   1.000
_cell.length_b   1.000
_cell.length_c   1.000
_cell.angle_alpha   90.00
_cell.angle_beta   90.00
_cell.angle_gamma   90.00
#
_symmetry.space_group_name_H-M   'P 1'
#
loop_
_entity.id
_entity.type
_entity.pdbx_description
1 polymer ?
#
loop_
_entity_poly.entity_id
_entity_poly.type
_entity_poly.pdbx_seq_one_letter_code
_entity_poly.pdbx_strand_id
1 'polypeptide(L)'
;LTLTPDDPCDTTITAGDGRVLYVVRSKDRTDGTQTEVFNAEKAVIASLQRSDTRSHAWNVTYCHQTVEPLHKWMRNSINPISRSRWFKDEVGRQYKWKGQPAGSTREVRQYDGYKQPIATFHRSRSDRGSKRSKAVPAQLCLSYRAEQIRDLVVCSFLFLEQEKR
;
A
#
# COMPACT_ATOMS: atom_id res chain seq x y z
N LEU A 1 3.57 8.93 7.51
CA LEU A 1 3.38 7.58 8.09
C LEU A 1 4.69 6.83 8.00
N THR A 2 5.12 6.14 9.07
CA THR A 2 6.40 5.40 9.12
C THR A 2 6.11 3.91 9.23
N LEU A 3 6.79 3.09 8.43
CA LEU A 3 6.64 1.63 8.43
C LEU A 3 7.76 1.00 9.25
N THR A 4 7.41 0.11 10.19
CA THR A 4 8.40 -0.59 11.02
C THR A 4 7.93 -2.00 11.37
N PRO A 5 8.66 -3.06 10.95
CA PRO A 5 9.80 -3.04 10.02
C PRO A 5 9.40 -2.61 8.59
N ASP A 6 10.38 -2.43 7.69
CA ASP A 6 10.14 -2.19 6.25
C ASP A 6 9.73 -3.49 5.53
N ASP A 7 8.68 -4.13 6.04
CA ASP A 7 8.08 -5.34 5.51
C ASP A 7 6.57 -5.16 5.35
N PRO A 8 6.05 -4.96 4.13
CA PRO A 8 4.62 -4.75 3.90
C PRO A 8 3.75 -5.94 4.31
N CYS A 9 4.31 -7.13 4.57
CA CYS A 9 3.58 -8.31 5.05
C CYS A 9 3.40 -8.31 6.58
N ASP A 10 4.36 -7.75 7.30
CA ASP A 10 4.35 -7.70 8.77
C ASP A 10 4.98 -6.38 9.23
N THR A 11 4.15 -5.35 9.34
CA THR A 11 4.60 -4.00 9.70
C THR A 11 3.59 -3.27 10.55
N THR A 12 4.11 -2.42 11.43
CA THR A 12 3.33 -1.42 12.14
C THR A 12 3.52 -0.07 11.45
N ILE A 13 2.41 0.60 11.14
CA ILE A 13 2.41 1.92 10.53
C ILE A 13 2.07 2.95 11.60
N THR A 14 3.01 3.85 11.87
CA THR A 14 2.87 4.90 12.89
C THR A 14 2.74 6.30 12.27
N ALA A 15 2.07 7.19 12.99
CA ALA A 15 2.04 8.62 12.71
C ALA A 15 3.35 9.30 13.16
N GLY A 16 3.51 10.58 12.81
CA GLY A 16 4.72 11.35 13.15
C GLY A 16 4.92 11.55 14.65
N ASP A 17 3.85 11.44 15.44
CA ASP A 17 3.84 11.49 16.91
C ASP A 17 4.13 10.13 17.57
N GLY A 18 4.34 9.07 16.78
CA GLY A 18 4.58 7.71 17.27
C GLY A 18 3.31 6.88 17.51
N ARG A 19 2.11 7.45 17.35
CA ARG A 19 0.85 6.70 17.51
C ARG A 19 0.72 5.63 16.42
N VAL A 20 0.36 4.41 16.82
CA VAL A 20 0.03 3.33 15.89
C VAL A 20 -1.28 3.64 15.18
N LEU A 21 -1.26 3.66 13.85
CA LEU A 21 -2.44 3.84 13.01
C LEU A 21 -2.89 2.54 12.36
N TYR A 22 -1.92 1.71 11.95
CA TYR A 22 -2.21 0.41 11.35
C TYR A 22 -1.24 -0.67 11.84
N VAL A 23 -1.74 -1.89 11.87
CA VAL A 23 -0.93 -3.10 12.04
C VAL A 23 -1.23 -4.01 10.88
N VAL A 24 -0.20 -4.52 10.22
CA VAL A 24 -0.31 -5.46 9.10
C VAL A 24 0.23 -6.80 9.54
N ARG A 25 -0.52 -7.88 9.32
CA ARG A 25 -0.10 -9.23 9.70
C ARG A 25 -0.43 -10.22 8.59
N SER A 26 0.57 -10.96 8.14
CA SER A 26 0.39 -12.15 7.31
C SER A 26 0.31 -13.40 8.15
N LYS A 27 -0.57 -14.31 7.77
CA LYS A 27 -0.71 -15.65 8.35
C LYS A 27 -0.80 -16.67 7.22
N ASP A 28 -0.08 -17.77 7.37
CA ASP A 28 -0.27 -18.92 6.51
C ASP A 28 -1.55 -19.65 6.88
N ARG A 29 -2.26 -20.10 5.86
CA ARG A 29 -3.47 -20.90 5.93
C ARG A 29 -3.27 -22.14 5.08
N THR A 30 -4.14 -23.12 5.28
CA THR A 30 -4.14 -24.36 4.49
C THR A 30 -4.40 -24.12 3.00
N ASP A 31 -5.01 -22.99 2.63
CA ASP A 31 -5.38 -22.61 1.26
C ASP A 31 -4.50 -21.47 0.66
N GLY A 32 -3.46 -21.05 1.38
CA GLY A 32 -2.48 -20.04 0.98
C GLY A 32 -2.19 -19.02 2.07
N THR A 33 -1.67 -17.85 1.72
CA THR A 33 -1.32 -16.80 2.70
C THR A 33 -2.38 -15.70 2.72
N GLN A 34 -2.77 -15.25 3.91
CA GLN A 34 -3.66 -14.11 4.10
C GLN A 34 -2.97 -13.02 4.90
N THR A 35 -2.96 -11.81 4.35
CA THR A 35 -2.52 -10.60 5.03
C THR A 35 -3.72 -9.77 5.45
N GLU A 36 -3.79 -9.39 6.71
CA GLU A 36 -4.83 -8.54 7.29
C GLU A 36 -4.25 -7.18 7.67
N VAL A 37 -5.00 -6.11 7.38
CA VAL A 37 -4.69 -4.75 7.79
C VAL A 37 -5.67 -4.34 8.88
N PHE A 38 -5.14 -4.06 10.05
CA PHE A 38 -5.89 -3.62 11.23
C PHE A 38 -5.76 -2.11 11.38
N ASN A 39 -6.85 -1.43 11.74
CA ASN A 39 -6.82 -0.03 12.15
C ASN A 39 -6.38 0.12 13.63
N ALA A 40 -6.35 1.35 14.14
CA ALA A 40 -6.01 1.64 15.53
C ALA A 40 -6.94 1.00 16.58
N GLU A 41 -8.18 0.69 16.19
CA GLU A 41 -9.20 0.02 17.02
C GLU A 41 -9.09 -1.51 16.96
N LYS A 42 -8.08 -2.04 16.26
CA LYS A 42 -7.88 -3.48 16.00
C LYS A 42 -9.00 -4.11 15.16
N ALA A 43 -9.79 -3.31 14.44
CA ALA A 43 -10.73 -3.80 13.44
C ALA A 43 -10.00 -4.07 12.11
N VAL A 44 -10.34 -5.17 11.44
CA VAL A 44 -9.81 -5.49 10.11
C VAL A 44 -10.49 -4.59 9.08
N ILE A 45 -9.73 -3.71 8.45
CA ILE A 45 -10.25 -2.80 7.41
C ILE A 45 -10.04 -3.36 6.00
N ALA A 46 -9.05 -4.23 5.83
CA ALA A 46 -8.81 -4.89 4.56
C ALA A 46 -8.03 -6.19 4.74
N SER A 47 -8.16 -7.10 3.79
CA SER A 47 -7.31 -8.29 3.70
C SER A 47 -6.94 -8.62 2.27
N LEU A 48 -5.74 -9.15 2.09
CA LEU A 48 -5.22 -9.67 0.85
C LEU A 48 -4.94 -11.16 0.99
N GLN A 49 -5.60 -11.99 0.20
CA GLN A 49 -5.42 -13.43 0.21
C GLN A 49 -4.75 -13.88 -1.09
N ARG A 50 -3.69 -14.67 -0.97
CA ARG A 50 -3.09 -15.43 -2.07
C ARG A 50 -3.53 -16.89 -1.95
N SER A 51 -4.00 -17.47 -3.04
CA SER A 51 -4.29 -18.91 -3.07
C SER A 51 -3.06 -19.70 -3.53
N ASP A 52 -2.81 -20.84 -2.90
CA ASP A 52 -1.75 -21.77 -3.34
C ASP A 52 -2.17 -22.57 -4.58
N THR A 53 -3.47 -22.80 -4.77
CA THR A 53 -4.00 -23.60 -5.89
C THR A 53 -4.05 -22.83 -7.21
N ARG A 54 -4.09 -21.49 -7.14
CA ARG A 54 -4.08 -20.59 -8.29
C ARG A 54 -2.88 -19.67 -8.19
N SER A 55 -1.72 -20.17 -8.60
CA SER A 55 -0.49 -19.41 -8.72
C SER A 55 -0.80 -18.04 -9.35
N HIS A 56 -0.49 -16.96 -8.62
CA HIS A 56 -0.67 -15.56 -9.02
C HIS A 56 -2.06 -14.92 -8.85
N ALA A 57 -3.06 -15.60 -8.30
CA ALA A 57 -4.36 -14.99 -8.01
C ALA A 57 -4.41 -14.41 -6.58
N TRP A 58 -4.37 -13.08 -6.48
CA TRP A 58 -4.62 -12.34 -5.25
C TRP A 58 -6.07 -11.88 -5.18
N ASN A 59 -6.72 -12.07 -4.03
CA ASN A 59 -8.06 -11.60 -3.73
C ASN A 59 -8.02 -10.54 -2.63
N VAL A 60 -8.81 -9.48 -2.80
CA VAL A 60 -8.93 -8.36 -1.87
C VAL A 60 -10.30 -8.40 -1.22
N THR A 61 -10.32 -8.13 0.08
CA THR A 61 -11.51 -7.69 0.81
C THR A 61 -11.19 -6.32 1.40
N TYR A 62 -12.04 -5.33 1.19
CA TYR A 62 -11.85 -3.96 1.70
C TYR A 62 -13.16 -3.49 2.35
N CYS A 63 -13.09 -2.93 3.57
CA CYS A 63 -14.23 -2.43 4.34
C CYS A 63 -15.43 -3.41 4.40
N HIS A 64 -15.17 -4.70 4.63
CA HIS A 64 -16.20 -5.76 4.67
C HIS A 64 -17.04 -5.92 3.38
N GLN A 65 -16.55 -5.42 2.24
CA GLN A 65 -17.20 -5.63 0.94
C GLN A 65 -16.99 -7.05 0.40
N THR A 66 -17.60 -7.35 -0.75
CA THR A 66 -17.43 -8.62 -1.45
C THR A 66 -15.97 -8.85 -1.83
N VAL A 67 -15.51 -10.09 -1.66
CA VAL A 67 -14.20 -10.53 -2.12
C VAL A 67 -14.09 -10.30 -3.63
N GLU A 68 -13.04 -9.62 -4.07
CA GLU A 68 -12.77 -9.45 -5.49
C GLU A 68 -11.29 -9.60 -5.86
N PRO A 69 -10.96 -9.99 -7.10
CA PRO A 69 -9.58 -10.12 -7.53
C PRO A 69 -8.81 -8.79 -7.43
N LEU A 70 -7.54 -8.84 -7.05
CA LEU A 70 -6.66 -7.69 -6.92
C LEU A 70 -6.61 -6.85 -8.20
N HIS A 71 -6.58 -7.48 -9.38
CA HIS A 71 -6.55 -6.79 -10.67
C HIS A 71 -7.88 -6.08 -11.01
N LYS A 72 -8.98 -6.48 -10.36
CA LYS A 72 -10.30 -5.85 -10.50
C LYS A 72 -10.42 -4.65 -9.56
N TRP A 73 -10.00 -4.82 -8.30
CA TRP A 73 -9.93 -3.74 -7.30
C TRP A 73 -8.91 -2.66 -7.70
N MET A 74 -7.73 -3.09 -8.17
CA MET A 74 -6.67 -2.26 -8.73
C MET A 74 -6.42 -2.58 -10.19
N ARG A 75 -7.01 -1.79 -11.09
CA ARG A 75 -6.88 -1.98 -12.53
C ARG A 75 -5.45 -1.71 -13.00
N ASN A 76 -4.95 -2.62 -13.83
CA ASN A 76 -3.67 -2.45 -14.52
C ASN A 76 -3.78 -1.32 -15.55
N SER A 77 -2.69 -0.57 -15.72
CA SER A 77 -2.57 0.29 -16.89
C SER A 77 -2.65 -0.55 -18.17
N ILE A 78 -3.43 -0.09 -19.14
CA ILE A 78 -3.48 -0.71 -20.48
C ILE A 78 -2.13 -0.59 -21.19
N ASN A 79 -1.35 0.46 -20.86
CA ASN A 79 -0.01 0.65 -21.42
C ASN A 79 1.00 -0.27 -20.70
N PRO A 80 1.57 -1.29 -21.39
CA PRO A 80 2.44 -2.30 -20.80
C PRO A 80 3.80 -1.75 -20.32
N ILE A 81 4.23 -0.59 -20.83
CA ILE A 81 5.47 0.08 -20.41
C ILE A 81 5.26 0.77 -19.05
N SER A 82 4.04 1.24 -18.78
CA SER A 82 3.72 1.90 -17.53
C SER A 82 3.27 0.88 -16.47
N ARG A 83 4.12 0.59 -15.48
CA ARG A 83 3.77 -0.21 -14.30
C ARG A 83 2.86 0.57 -13.33
N SER A 84 1.82 1.19 -13.86
CA SER A 84 0.84 1.97 -13.10
C SER A 84 -0.38 1.14 -12.76
N ARG A 85 -0.96 1.41 -11.60
CA ARG A 85 -2.17 0.75 -11.09
C ARG A 85 -3.19 1.81 -10.71
N TRP A 86 -4.44 1.56 -11.03
CA TRP A 86 -5.55 2.49 -10.83
C TRP A 86 -6.50 1.93 -9.80
N PHE A 87 -7.02 2.77 -8.92
CA PHE A 87 -8.07 2.40 -7.99
C PHE A 87 -9.09 3.53 -7.90
N LYS A 88 -10.26 3.20 -7.34
CA LYS A 88 -11.35 4.15 -7.11
C LYS A 88 -11.68 4.20 -5.63
N ASP A 89 -12.11 5.36 -5.18
CA ASP A 89 -12.79 5.44 -3.88
C ASP A 89 -14.29 5.18 -4.01
N GLU A 90 -14.98 5.25 -2.88
CA GLU A 90 -16.41 4.98 -2.73
C GLU A 90 -17.30 5.94 -3.54
N VAL A 91 -16.81 7.15 -3.82
CA VAL A 91 -17.51 8.16 -4.64
C VAL A 91 -17.13 8.05 -6.12
N GLY A 92 -16.30 7.06 -6.49
CA GLY A 92 -15.88 6.78 -7.86
C GLY A 92 -14.72 7.63 -8.37
N ARG A 93 -14.06 8.43 -7.52
CA ARG A 93 -12.90 9.23 -7.90
C ARG A 93 -11.72 8.31 -8.18
N GLN A 94 -11.01 8.59 -9.28
CA GLN A 94 -9.94 7.73 -9.76
C GLN A 94 -8.56 8.21 -9.31
N TYR A 95 -7.75 7.26 -8.86
CA TYR A 95 -6.39 7.48 -8.40
C TYR A 95 -5.43 6.54 -9.11
N LYS A 96 -4.20 7.00 -9.31
CA LYS A 96 -3.15 6.26 -10.02
C LYS A 96 -1.90 6.18 -9.18
N TRP A 97 -1.49 4.96 -8.86
CA TRP A 97 -0.12 4.67 -8.46
C TRP A 97 0.77 4.71 -9.69
N LYS A 98 1.73 5.65 -9.70
CA LYS A 98 2.79 5.71 -10.71
C LYS A 98 4.04 5.06 -10.12
N GLY A 99 4.40 3.90 -10.66
CA GLY A 99 5.70 3.29 -10.40
C GLY A 99 6.76 3.90 -11.32
N GLN A 100 7.88 4.33 -10.76
CA GLN A 100 9.10 4.59 -11.53
C GLN A 100 9.93 3.30 -11.66
N PRO A 101 10.57 3.04 -12.81
CA PRO A 101 11.58 1.98 -12.91
C PRO A 101 12.78 2.31 -12.01
N ALA A 102 13.42 1.28 -11.45
CA ALA A 102 14.67 1.32 -10.70
C ALA A 102 14.69 2.25 -9.45
N GLY A 103 14.57 1.65 -8.25
CA GLY A 103 14.98 2.26 -6.97
C GLY A 103 14.19 3.48 -6.48
N SER A 104 13.19 3.94 -7.22
CA SER A 104 12.60 5.26 -7.01
C SER A 104 11.27 5.23 -6.24
N THR A 105 10.99 6.38 -5.62
CA THR A 105 9.78 6.76 -4.89
C THR A 105 8.48 6.39 -5.64
N ARG A 106 7.47 5.88 -4.93
CA ARG A 106 6.14 5.65 -5.54
C ARG A 106 5.21 6.79 -5.22
N GLU A 107 4.42 7.19 -6.19
CA GLU A 107 3.50 8.32 -6.03
C GLU A 107 2.08 7.94 -6.42
N VAL A 108 1.11 8.43 -5.66
CA VAL A 108 -0.31 8.45 -6.04
C VAL A 108 -0.66 9.82 -6.57
N ARG A 109 -1.37 9.86 -7.69
CA ARG A 109 -2.00 11.08 -8.21
C ARG A 109 -3.49 10.86 -8.42
N GLN A 110 -4.28 11.90 -8.22
CA GLN A 110 -5.68 11.90 -8.64
C GLN A 110 -5.74 12.09 -10.17
N TYR A 111 -6.66 11.40 -10.84
CA TYR A 111 -6.70 11.36 -12.30
C TYR A 111 -7.12 12.67 -12.96
N ASP A 112 -7.91 13.50 -12.27
CA ASP A 112 -8.52 14.76 -12.73
C ASP A 112 -7.54 15.91 -13.00
N GLY A 113 -6.29 15.61 -13.35
CA GLY A 113 -5.31 16.61 -13.74
C GLY A 113 -4.51 17.21 -12.59
N TYR A 114 -4.57 16.64 -11.37
CA TYR A 114 -3.69 17.04 -10.28
C TYR A 114 -2.22 16.87 -10.67
N LYS A 115 -1.51 18.00 -10.75
CA LYS A 115 -0.07 18.03 -11.08
C LYS A 115 0.79 17.47 -9.96
N GLN A 116 0.33 17.61 -8.71
CA GLN A 116 1.04 17.16 -7.51
C GLN A 116 0.52 15.80 -7.02
N PRO A 117 1.40 14.93 -6.51
CA PRO A 117 1.00 13.68 -5.90
C PRO A 117 0.26 13.91 -4.59
N ILE A 118 -0.78 13.11 -4.35
CA ILE A 118 -1.52 13.13 -3.08
C ILE A 118 -0.86 12.24 -2.03
N ALA A 119 -0.07 11.26 -2.45
CA ALA A 119 0.69 10.40 -1.56
C ALA A 119 2.02 9.99 -2.21
N THR A 120 3.06 9.85 -1.40
CA THR A 120 4.42 9.56 -1.86
C THR A 120 5.10 8.59 -0.89
N PHE A 121 5.61 7.47 -1.40
CA PHE A 121 6.33 6.46 -0.63
C PHE A 121 7.83 6.55 -0.86
N HIS A 122 8.57 6.76 0.22
CA HIS A 122 10.01 6.76 0.31
C HIS A 122 10.47 5.45 0.97
N ARG A 123 11.29 4.68 0.26
CA ARG A 123 11.89 3.45 0.80
C ARG A 123 12.88 3.76 1.92
N SER A 124 13.07 2.77 2.81
CA SER A 124 14.15 2.87 3.79
C SER A 124 15.50 3.02 3.07
N ARG A 125 16.40 3.81 3.66
CA ARG A 125 17.73 4.07 3.10
C ARG A 125 18.75 4.26 4.19
N SER A 126 20.00 3.93 3.91
CA SER A 126 21.12 4.29 4.78
C SER A 126 21.45 5.77 4.62
N ASP A 127 21.45 6.53 5.71
CA ASP A 127 21.97 7.89 5.76
C ASP A 127 23.49 7.84 5.68
N ARG A 128 24.03 8.12 4.49
CA ARG A 128 25.48 8.16 4.23
C ARG A 128 26.15 9.43 4.76
N GLY A 129 25.39 10.40 5.27
CA GLY A 129 25.90 11.68 5.77
C GLY A 129 26.31 11.67 7.25
N SER A 130 25.89 10.67 8.03
CA SER A 130 26.24 10.55 9.44
C SER A 130 27.43 9.61 9.66
N LYS A 131 28.36 9.98 10.56
CA LYS A 131 29.55 9.18 10.94
C LYS A 131 29.24 7.75 11.42
N ARG A 132 27.98 7.49 11.78
CA ARG A 132 27.40 6.16 11.96
C ARG A 132 26.24 6.07 11.00
N SER A 133 26.32 5.24 9.97
CA SER A 133 25.26 5.04 8.98
C SER A 133 23.92 4.77 9.66
N LYS A 134 23.08 5.80 9.84
CA LYS A 134 21.76 5.65 10.46
C LYS A 134 20.77 5.21 9.39
N ALA A 135 20.00 4.15 9.66
CA ALA A 135 18.92 3.76 8.77
C ALA A 135 17.78 4.79 8.89
N VAL A 136 17.40 5.39 7.76
CA VAL A 136 16.16 6.16 7.62
C VAL A 136 15.04 5.16 7.33
N PRO A 137 13.98 5.10 8.15
CA PRO A 137 12.89 4.16 7.95
C PRO A 137 12.07 4.51 6.71
N ALA A 138 11.31 3.53 6.20
CA ALA A 138 10.41 3.76 5.08
C ALA A 138 9.23 4.64 5.50
N GLN A 139 8.84 5.58 4.62
CA GLN A 139 7.81 6.58 4.92
C GLN A 139 6.80 6.69 3.79
N LEU A 140 5.52 6.66 4.14
CA LEU A 140 4.41 7.03 3.27
C LEU A 140 3.91 8.43 3.69
N CYS A 141 4.21 9.42 2.85
CA CYS A 141 3.82 10.81 3.03
C CYS A 141 2.47 11.04 2.38
N LEU A 142 1.51 11.60 3.12
CA LEU A 142 0.15 11.87 2.65
C LEU A 142 -0.09 13.38 2.63
N SER A 143 -0.71 13.86 1.56
CA SER A 143 -1.31 15.21 1.52
C SER A 143 -2.65 15.21 2.26
N TYR A 144 -3.17 16.40 2.59
CA TYR A 144 -4.52 16.56 3.16
C TYR A 144 -5.60 15.80 2.37
N ARG A 145 -5.45 15.75 1.04
CA ARG A 145 -6.38 15.01 0.19
C ARG A 145 -6.30 13.50 0.39
N ALA A 146 -5.09 12.95 0.48
CA ALA A 146 -4.90 11.52 0.75
C ALA A 146 -5.31 11.15 2.17
N GLU A 147 -5.23 12.08 3.13
CA GLU A 147 -5.72 11.86 4.50
C GLU A 147 -7.23 11.57 4.55
N GLN A 148 -8.01 12.14 3.64
CA GLN A 148 -9.46 11.87 3.54
C GLN A 148 -9.78 10.44 3.07
N ILE A 149 -8.83 9.79 2.40
CA ILE A 149 -8.95 8.42 1.87
C ILE A 149 -7.78 7.55 2.38
N ARG A 150 -7.33 7.82 3.61
CA ARG A 150 -6.09 7.26 4.17
C ARG A 150 -6.08 5.74 4.10
N ASP A 151 -7.16 5.10 4.56
CA ASP A 151 -7.29 3.64 4.60
C ASP A 151 -7.12 3.02 3.21
N LEU A 152 -7.78 3.60 2.21
CA LEU A 152 -7.70 3.16 0.81
C LEU A 152 -6.28 3.33 0.25
N VAL A 153 -5.62 4.46 0.53
CA VAL A 153 -4.24 4.72 0.07
C VAL A 153 -3.26 3.75 0.75
N VAL A 154 -3.40 3.52 2.05
CA VAL A 154 -2.54 2.60 2.82
C VAL A 154 -2.74 1.16 2.33
N CYS A 155 -3.98 0.69 2.21
CA CYS A 155 -4.27 -0.67 1.76
C CYS A 155 -3.79 -0.89 0.31
N SER A 156 -4.06 0.05 -0.59
CA SER A 156 -3.60 -0.07 -1.99
C SER A 156 -2.07 -0.06 -2.09
N PHE A 157 -1.40 0.76 -1.28
CA PHE A 157 0.06 0.74 -1.18
C PHE A 157 0.58 -0.63 -0.73
N LEU A 158 0.07 -1.16 0.39
CA LEU A 158 0.52 -2.43 0.97
C LEU A 158 0.33 -3.59 -0.02
N PHE A 159 -0.84 -3.68 -0.64
CA PHE A 159 -1.14 -4.77 -1.57
C PHE A 159 -0.26 -4.72 -2.83
N LEU A 160 0.09 -3.52 -3.29
CA LEU A 160 1.04 -3.36 -4.39
C LEU A 160 2.49 -3.70 -4.03
N GLU A 161 2.91 -3.51 -2.78
CA GLU A 161 4.22 -3.98 -2.34
C GLU A 161 4.24 -5.49 -2.13
N GLN A 162 3.14 -6.09 -1.65
CA GLN A 162 3.02 -7.54 -1.49
C GLN A 162 2.96 -8.29 -2.82
N GLU A 163 2.21 -7.81 -3.82
CA GLU A 163 2.13 -8.41 -5.16
C GLU A 163 3.51 -8.48 -5.87
N LYS A 164 4.43 -7.58 -5.50
CA LYS A 164 5.75 -7.45 -6.14
C LYS A 164 6.85 -8.29 -5.51
N ARG A 165 6.65 -8.78 -4.30
CA ARG A 165 7.60 -9.66 -3.61
C ARG A 165 7.34 -11.10 -4.03
#